data_AF-A0AAI9RL23-F1
#
_entry.id   AF-A0AAI9RL23-F1
#
_cell.length_a   1.000
_cell.length_b   1.000
_cell.length_c   1.000
_cell.angle_alpha   90.00
_cell.angle_beta   90.00
_cell.angle_gamma   90.00
#
_symmetry.space_group_name_H-M   'P 1'
#
loop_
_entity.id
_entity.type
_entity.pdbx_description
1 polymer ?
#
loop_
_entity_poly.entity_id
_entity_poly.type
_entity_poly.pdbx_seq_one_letter_code
_entity_poly.pdbx_strand_id
1 'polypeptide(L)' 'MKTSTVLILFIVMMQVITTANAVVFDGGLGDVVFWFNSALFMGALAVYVYRMDKDKAAGK' A
#
# COMPACT_ATOMS: atom_id res chain seq x y z
N MET A 1 -14.96 -6.06 2.72
CA MET A 1 -13.77 -6.47 1.93
C MET A 1 -12.84 -7.31 2.80
N LYS A 2 -12.39 -8.47 2.31
CA LYS A 2 -11.37 -9.29 2.96
C LYS A 2 -10.11 -8.44 3.17
N THR A 3 -9.36 -8.67 4.25
CA THR A 3 -8.10 -7.95 4.52
C THR A 3 -7.14 -8.03 3.34
N SER A 4 -7.05 -9.21 2.71
CA SER A 4 -6.29 -9.40 1.47
C SER A 4 -6.70 -8.46 0.33
N THR A 5 -8.01 -8.20 0.14
CA THR A 5 -8.48 -7.26 -0.88
C THR A 5 -7.96 -5.84 -0.61
N VAL A 6 -7.96 -5.41 0.66
CA VAL A 6 -7.48 -4.07 1.02
C VAL A 6 -5.97 -3.97 0.82
N LEU A 7 -5.21 -5.00 1.20
CA LEU A 7 -3.76 -5.04 0.99
C LEU A 7 -3.39 -5.05 -0.50
N ILE A 8 -4.15 -5.78 -1.32
CA ILE A 8 -3.98 -5.78 -2.79
C ILE A 8 -4.20 -4.37 -3.36
N LEU A 9 -5.18 -3.61 -2.87
CA LEU A 9 -5.39 -2.24 -3.32
C LEU A 9 -4.18 -1.33 -3.04
N PHE A 10 -3.54 -1.47 -1.87
CA PHE A 10 -2.29 -0.75 -1.57
C PHE A 10 -1.17 -1.13 -2.54
N ILE A 11 -1.00 -2.42 -2.85
CA ILE A 11 0.00 -2.90 -3.80
C ILE A 11 -0.27 -2.33 -5.20
N VAL A 12 -1.51 -2.40 -5.67
CA VAL A 12 -1.89 -1.87 -7.00
C VAL A 12 -1.61 -0.37 -7.07
N MET A 13 -1.95 0.41 -6.04
CA MET A 13 -1.65 1.85 -5.99
C MET A 13 -0.14 2.12 -6.10
N MET A 14 0.70 1.38 -5.37
CA MET A 14 2.16 1.52 -5.46
C MET A 14 2.69 1.21 -6.87
N GLN A 15 2.16 0.18 -7.53
CA GLN A 15 2.53 -0.16 -8.90
C GLN A 15 2.09 0.91 -9.90
N VAL A 16 0.88 1.47 -9.74
CA VAL A 16 0.37 2.54 -10.60
C VAL A 16 1.26 3.78 -10.50
N ILE A 17 1.61 4.22 -9.28
CA ILE A 17 2.45 5.40 -9.07
C ILE A 17 3.86 5.17 -9.67
N THR A 18 4.43 4.00 -9.43
CA THR A 18 5.76 3.65 -9.94
C THR A 18 5.78 3.59 -11.48
N THR A 19 4.77 2.95 -12.07
CA THR A 19 4.64 2.86 -13.53
C THR A 19 4.38 4.22 -14.15
N ALA A 20 3.52 5.05 -13.54
CA ALA A 20 3.27 6.41 -14.00
C ALA A 20 4.56 7.25 -13.98
N ASN A 21 5.38 7.16 -12.93
CA ASN A 21 6.68 7.83 -12.89
C ASN A 21 7.61 7.37 -14.02
N ALA A 22 7.70 6.06 -14.25
CA ALA A 22 8.56 5.51 -15.30
C ALA A 22 8.09 5.91 -16.70
N VAL A 23 6.78 5.86 -16.98
CA VAL A 23 6.24 6.03 -18.34
C VAL A 23 5.96 7.48 -18.69
N VAL A 24 5.47 8.29 -17.74
CA VAL A 24 5.03 9.66 -17.99
C VAL A 24 6.10 10.69 -17.62
N PHE A 25 6.91 10.40 -16.60
CA PHE A 25 7.89 11.34 -16.05
C PHE A 25 9.34 10.91 -16.28
N ASP A 26 9.56 9.87 -17.09
CA ASP A 26 10.88 9.31 -17.41
C ASP A 26 11.72 8.99 -16.15
N GLY A 27 11.05 8.57 -15.08
CA GLY A 27 11.68 8.26 -13.79
C GLY A 27 12.09 9.48 -12.95
N GLY A 28 11.89 10.71 -13.42
CA GLY A 28 12.40 11.94 -12.78
C GLY A 28 11.83 12.26 -11.39
N LEU A 29 10.73 11.62 -10.97
CA LEU A 29 10.13 11.81 -9.65
C LEU A 29 10.50 10.71 -8.65
N GLY A 30 11.65 10.05 -8.82
CA GLY A 30 12.10 8.91 -8.02
C GLY A 30 11.95 9.10 -6.51
N ASP A 31 12.45 10.21 -5.96
CA ASP A 31 12.40 10.48 -4.52
C ASP A 31 10.97 10.67 -3.99
N VAL A 32 10.11 11.33 -4.77
CA VAL A 32 8.70 11.55 -4.42
C VAL A 32 7.94 10.23 -4.45
N VAL A 33 8.14 9.42 -5.48
CA VAL A 33 7.53 8.09 -5.61
C VAL A 33 7.98 7.17 -4.49
N PHE A 34 9.26 7.19 -4.14
CA PHE A 34 9.80 6.43 -3.03
C PHE A 34 9.13 6.83 -1.70
N TRP A 35 8.99 8.13 -1.45
CA TRP A 35 8.32 8.63 -0.24
C TRP A 35 6.85 8.18 -0.18
N PHE A 36 6.10 8.34 -1.27
CA PHE A 36 4.70 7.91 -1.34
C PHE A 36 4.53 6.40 -1.20
N ASN A 37 5.37 5.59 -1.86
CA ASN A 37 5.33 4.13 -1.74
C ASN A 37 5.64 3.67 -0.30
N SER A 38 6.59 4.33 0.37
CA SER A 38 6.91 4.05 1.77
C SER A 38 5.73 4.36 2.70
N ALA A 39 5.05 5.49 2.48
CA ALA A 39 3.85 5.85 3.24
C ALA A 39 2.68 4.87 2.99
N LEU A 40 2.46 4.47 1.73
CA LEU A 40 1.44 3.48 1.37
C LEU A 40 1.72 2.11 1.99
N PHE A 41 2.99 1.69 2.00
CA PHE A 41 3.40 0.46 2.66
C PHE A 41 3.14 0.49 4.16
N MET A 42 3.50 1.59 4.83
CA MET A 42 3.21 1.79 6.25
C MET A 42 1.70 1.80 6.54
N GLY A 43 0.91 2.43 5.67
CA GLY A 43 -0.55 2.39 5.74
C GLY A 43 -1.10 0.96 5.61
N ALA A 44 -0.58 0.17 4.66
CA ALA A 44 -0.96 -1.23 4.48
C ALA A 44 -0.63 -2.06 5.72
N LEU A 45 0.56 -1.85 6.30
CA LEU A 45 0.99 -2.53 7.53
C LEU A 45 0.11 -2.17 8.72
N ALA A 46 -0.22 -0.89 8.91
CA ALA A 46 -1.14 -0.44 9.95
C ALA A 46 -2.53 -1.06 9.80
N VAL A 47 -3.06 -1.11 8.57
CA VAL A 47 -4.35 -1.75 8.29
C VAL A 47 -4.30 -3.26 8.56
N TYR A 48 -3.21 -3.92 8.19
CA TYR A 48 -3.01 -5.34 8.48
C TYR A 48 -3.02 -5.61 9.98
N VAL A 49 -2.21 -4.88 10.75
CA VAL A 49 -2.13 -5.02 12.22
C VAL A 49 -3.48 -4.75 12.87
N TYR A 50 -4.15 -3.65 12.51
CA TYR A 50 -5.47 -3.30 13.04
C TYR A 50 -6.51 -4.41 12.80
N ARG A 51 -6.52 -5.00 11.61
CA ARG A 51 -7.46 -6.07 11.28
C ARG A 51 -7.09 -7.41 11.92
N MET A 52 -5.80 -7.71 12.06
CA MET A 52 -5.32 -8.88 12.78
C MET A 52 -5.80 -8.89 14.24
N ASP A 53 -5.77 -7.74 14.92
CA ASP A 53 -6.27 -7.62 16.29
C ASP A 53 -7.79 -7.82 16.39
N LYS A 54 -8.56 -7.29 15.43
CA LYS A 54 -10.01 -7.51 15.39
C LYS A 54 -10.39 -8.96 15.09
N ASP A 55 -9.68 -9.60 14.16
CA ASP A 55 -9.90 -11.00 13.82
C ASP A 55 -9.57 -11.91 15.01
N LYS A 56 -8.52 -11.58 15.80
CA LYS A 56 -8.22 -12.26 17.07
C LYS A 56 -9.28 -12.05 18.14
N ALA A 57 -9.85 -10.85 18.25
CA ALA A 57 -10.89 -10.55 19.22
C ALA A 57 -12.25 -11.21 18.89
N ALA A 58 -12.54 -11.44 17.61
CA ALA A 58 -13.78 -12.09 17.16
C ALA A 58 -13.73 -13.63 17.22
N GLY A 59 -12.55 -14.23 17.46
CA GLY A 59 -12.34 -15.67 17.63
C GLY A 59 -12.39 -16.16 19.08
N LYS A 60 -12.77 -15.30 20.03
CA LYS A 60 -13.10 -15.63 21.42
C LYS A 60 -14.60 -15.57 21.62
#